data_AF-A0A914UW99-F1
#
_entry.id   AF-A0A914UW99-F1
#
_cell.length_a   1.000
_cell.length_b   1.000
_cell.length_c   1.000
_cell.angle_alpha   90.00
_cell.angle_beta   90.00
_cell.angle_gamma   90.00
#
_symmetry.space_group_name_H-M   'P 1'
#
loop_
_entity.id
_entity.type
_entity.pdbx_description
1 polymer ?
#
loop_
_entity_poly.entity_id
_entity_poly.type
_entity_poly.pdbx_seq_one_letter_code
_entity_poly.pdbx_strand_id
1 'polypeptide(L)'
;IRELGNIHRHTVQCALIINMFNEKIYSILYWWFLVVAIISIGSLIYWLATSIFGRKARHIIVNYLYKVDPHSANNTRRKILVQQFLDESLKADGVFLLRLIALNAGDAVACELVDLTWNDFKRRHAMDLRTTPPGSRRSRTPASLSGRSAIIDYSS
;
A
#
# COMPACT_ATOMS: atom_id res chain seq x y z
N ILE A 1 20.66 -66.59 -41.02
CA ILE A 1 20.34 -66.87 -39.60
C ILE A 1 21.66 -66.77 -38.84
N ARG A 2 21.88 -65.69 -38.08
CA ARG A 2 23.08 -65.52 -37.24
C ARG A 2 22.64 -65.67 -35.79
N GLU A 3 22.84 -66.87 -35.27
CA GLU A 3 22.88 -67.18 -33.85
C GLU A 3 24.21 -66.65 -33.30
N LEU A 4 24.25 -65.39 -32.87
CA LEU A 4 25.26 -64.92 -31.91
C LEU A 4 24.52 -64.49 -30.65
N GLY A 5 24.82 -65.21 -29.57
CA GLY A 5 24.23 -65.08 -28.26
C GLY A 5 24.37 -63.69 -27.65
N ASN A 6 23.45 -63.44 -26.72
CA ASN A 6 23.41 -62.30 -25.80
C ASN A 6 23.48 -60.93 -26.49
N ILE A 7 22.42 -60.56 -27.21
CA ILE A 7 22.10 -59.14 -27.44
C ILE A 7 21.80 -58.57 -26.05
N HIS A 8 22.83 -58.08 -25.36
CA HIS A 8 22.66 -57.33 -24.12
C HIS A 8 21.97 -56.04 -24.50
N ARG A 9 20.63 -56.06 -24.52
CA ARG A 9 19.82 -54.88 -24.80
C ARG A 9 20.08 -53.90 -23.67
N HIS A 10 21.01 -52.97 -23.86
CA HIS A 10 21.05 -51.74 -23.10
C HIS A 10 19.80 -50.94 -23.49
N THR A 11 18.66 -51.30 -22.90
CA THR A 11 17.45 -50.50 -22.97
C THR A 11 17.70 -49.29 -22.09
N VAL A 12 18.16 -48.19 -22.72
CA VAL A 12 18.22 -46.89 -22.05
C VAL A 12 16.78 -46.57 -21.66
N GLN A 13 16.48 -46.64 -20.37
CA GLN A 13 15.14 -46.41 -19.87
C GLN A 13 14.84 -44.91 -19.92
N CYS A 14 14.48 -44.40 -21.11
CA CYS A 14 14.09 -43.00 -21.30
C CYS A 14 12.91 -42.63 -20.39
N ALA A 15 11.99 -43.56 -20.13
CA ALA A 15 10.87 -43.34 -19.22
C ALA A 15 11.30 -43.27 -17.74
N LEU A 16 12.35 -43.99 -17.32
CA LEU A 16 12.88 -43.91 -15.95
C LEU A 16 13.63 -42.60 -15.74
N ILE A 17 14.40 -42.19 -16.75
CA ILE A 17 15.16 -40.93 -16.73
C ILE A 17 14.21 -39.73 -16.75
N ILE A 18 13.18 -39.71 -17.61
CA ILE A 18 12.15 -38.65 -17.63
C ILE A 18 11.37 -38.61 -16.32
N ASN A 19 10.96 -39.77 -15.78
CA ASN A 19 10.20 -39.83 -14.53
C ASN A 19 11.03 -39.36 -13.33
N MET A 20 12.30 -39.75 -13.26
CA MET A 20 13.22 -39.30 -12.22
C MET A 20 13.55 -37.80 -12.37
N PHE A 21 13.68 -37.29 -13.60
CA PHE A 21 13.82 -35.86 -13.86
C PHE A 21 12.63 -35.07 -13.31
N ASN A 22 11.43 -35.59 -13.51
CA ASN A 22 10.19 -35.02 -12.99
C ASN A 22 10.21 -34.94 -11.46
N GLU A 23 10.61 -36.02 -10.79
CA GLU A 23 10.70 -36.10 -9.33
C GLU A 23 11.66 -35.03 -8.74
N LYS A 24 12.82 -34.82 -9.38
CA LYS A 24 13.84 -33.89 -8.87
C LYS A 24 13.53 -32.43 -9.20
N ILE A 25 13.02 -32.12 -10.40
CA ILE A 25 12.66 -30.74 -10.77
C ILE A 25 11.45 -30.23 -9.98
N TYR A 26 10.43 -31.07 -9.77
CA TYR A 26 9.26 -30.68 -8.99
C TYR A 26 9.62 -30.40 -7.53
N SER A 27 10.51 -31.19 -6.94
CA SER A 27 10.95 -30.96 -5.56
C SER A 27 11.67 -29.61 -5.40
N ILE A 28 12.55 -29.24 -6.34
CA ILE A 28 13.25 -27.94 -6.32
C ILE A 28 12.27 -26.78 -6.53
N LEU A 29 11.38 -26.91 -7.52
CA LEU A 29 10.36 -25.89 -7.81
C LEU A 29 9.41 -25.71 -6.62
N TYR A 30 9.03 -26.79 -5.94
CA TYR A 30 8.16 -26.74 -4.77
C TYR A 30 8.76 -25.87 -3.67
N TRP A 31 10.03 -26.07 -3.32
CA TRP A 31 10.72 -25.24 -2.33
C TRP A 31 10.85 -23.79 -2.78
N TRP A 32 11.17 -23.57 -4.05
CA TRP A 32 11.22 -22.22 -4.63
C TRP A 32 9.87 -21.50 -4.53
N PHE A 33 8.78 -22.16 -4.94
CA PHE A 33 7.43 -21.62 -4.83
C PHE A 33 7.03 -21.37 -3.38
N LEU A 34 7.45 -22.21 -2.44
CA LEU A 34 7.21 -22.00 -1.01
C LEU A 34 7.90 -20.71 -0.53
N VAL A 35 9.15 -20.47 -0.92
CA VAL A 35 9.86 -19.21 -0.61
C VAL A 35 9.14 -18.00 -1.22
N VAL A 36 8.77 -18.06 -2.50
CA VAL A 36 8.03 -16.98 -3.17
C VAL A 36 6.66 -16.75 -2.52
N ALA A 37 5.98 -17.81 -2.10
CA ALA A 37 4.71 -17.73 -1.39
C ALA A 37 4.88 -17.04 -0.02
N ILE A 38 5.92 -17.38 0.74
CA ILE A 38 6.23 -16.71 2.02
C ILE A 38 6.48 -15.21 1.79
N ILE A 39 7.29 -14.85 0.79
CA ILE A 39 7.58 -13.44 0.46
C ILE A 39 6.29 -12.70 0.06
N SER A 40 5.43 -13.35 -0.71
CA SER A 40 4.15 -12.79 -1.16
C SER A 40 3.19 -12.60 0.00
N ILE A 41 3.09 -13.58 0.91
CA ILE A 41 2.29 -13.49 2.13
C ILE A 41 2.82 -12.37 3.03
N GLY A 42 4.14 -12.26 3.20
CA GLY A 42 4.76 -11.16 3.95
C GLY A 42 4.40 -9.79 3.37
N SER A 43 4.48 -9.65 2.05
CA SER A 43 4.07 -8.43 1.34
C SER A 43 2.58 -8.14 1.52
N LEU A 44 1.72 -9.17 1.43
CA LEU A 44 0.29 -9.05 1.66
C LEU A 44 -0.02 -8.62 3.10
N ILE A 45 0.64 -9.21 4.09
CA ILE A 45 0.50 -8.85 5.51
C ILE A 45 0.94 -7.41 5.74
N TYR A 46 2.04 -6.97 5.11
CA TYR A 46 2.49 -5.58 5.17
C TYR A 46 1.41 -4.62 4.64
N TRP A 47 0.89 -4.86 3.42
CA TRP A 47 -0.19 -4.04 2.85
C TRP A 47 -1.46 -4.10 3.69
N LEU A 48 -1.80 -5.27 4.24
CA LEU A 48 -2.97 -5.47 5.07
C LEU A 48 -2.84 -4.74 6.41
N ALA A 49 -1.66 -4.79 7.03
CA ALA A 49 -1.35 -4.02 8.23
C ALA A 49 -1.47 -2.53 7.93
N THR A 50 -0.83 -2.02 6.87
CA THR A 50 -0.95 -0.63 6.42
C THR A 50 -2.40 -0.23 6.18
N SER A 51 -3.22 -1.11 5.59
CA SER A 51 -4.64 -0.88 5.34
C SER A 51 -5.49 -0.84 6.63
N ILE A 52 -5.24 -1.75 7.57
CA ILE A 52 -5.96 -1.82 8.85
C ILE A 52 -5.57 -0.66 9.77
N PHE A 53 -4.26 -0.36 9.85
CA PHE A 53 -3.76 0.75 10.65
C PHE A 53 -4.04 2.11 10.01
N GLY A 54 -4.19 2.19 8.68
CA GLY A 54 -4.45 3.44 7.95
C GLY A 54 -5.68 4.20 8.45
N ARG A 55 -6.78 3.51 8.79
CA ARG A 55 -8.00 4.18 9.31
C ARG A 55 -7.78 4.80 10.71
N LYS A 56 -7.15 4.06 11.62
CA LYS A 56 -6.85 4.56 12.98
C LYS A 56 -5.76 5.63 12.95
N ALA A 57 -4.73 5.44 12.12
CA ALA A 57 -3.63 6.37 11.97
C ALA A 57 -4.09 7.68 11.32
N ARG A 58 -5.00 7.64 10.33
CA ARG A 58 -5.64 8.85 9.79
C ARG A 58 -6.29 9.68 10.89
N HIS A 59 -7.02 9.05 11.81
CA HIS A 59 -7.65 9.76 12.93
C HIS A 59 -6.63 10.48 13.83
N ILE A 60 -5.54 9.79 14.15
CA ILE A 60 -4.48 10.35 14.99
C ILE A 60 -3.77 11.52 14.26
N ILE A 61 -3.49 11.37 12.97
CA ILE A 61 -2.85 12.43 12.16
C ILE A 61 -3.76 13.65 12.02
N VAL A 62 -5.07 13.44 11.85
CA VAL A 62 -6.04 14.54 11.86
C VAL A 62 -5.99 15.28 13.20
N ASN A 63 -5.85 14.56 14.32
CA ASN A 63 -5.68 15.17 15.63
C ASN A 63 -4.37 15.98 15.74
N TYR A 64 -3.24 15.46 15.24
CA TYR A 64 -1.99 16.22 15.16
C TYR A 64 -2.14 17.47 14.30
N LEU A 65 -2.84 17.36 13.16
CA LEU A 65 -3.08 18.48 12.27
C LEU A 65 -3.94 19.57 12.93
N TYR A 66 -4.94 19.21 13.73
CA TYR A 66 -5.72 20.21 14.47
C TYR A 66 -4.95 20.88 15.60
N LYS A 67 -3.93 20.21 16.17
CA LYS A 67 -3.00 20.87 17.11
C LYS A 67 -2.12 21.91 16.40
N VAL A 68 -1.73 21.64 15.15
CA VAL A 68 -0.89 22.52 14.33
C VAL A 68 -1.68 23.66 13.68
N ASP A 69 -2.85 23.37 13.09
CA ASP A 69 -3.76 24.34 12.45
C ASP A 69 -5.18 24.22 13.03
N PRO A 70 -5.46 24.88 14.18
CA PRO A 70 -6.75 24.78 14.86
C PRO A 70 -7.92 25.33 14.02
N HIS A 71 -7.65 26.24 13.09
CA HIS A 71 -8.71 26.78 12.25
C HIS A 71 -9.24 25.79 11.20
N SER A 72 -8.54 24.67 10.98
CA SER A 72 -8.98 23.60 10.07
C SER A 72 -10.20 22.83 10.62
N ALA A 73 -10.40 22.81 11.95
CA ALA A 73 -11.48 22.07 12.61
C ALA A 73 -12.88 22.69 12.41
N ASN A 74 -12.97 24.01 12.28
CA ASN A 74 -14.25 24.74 12.36
C ASN A 74 -14.97 24.90 11.00
N ASN A 75 -14.34 24.59 9.87
CA ASN A 75 -14.91 24.84 8.56
C ASN A 75 -15.03 23.55 7.73
N THR A 76 -16.25 23.22 7.29
CA THR A 76 -16.56 22.07 6.43
C THR A 76 -15.71 22.04 5.16
N ARG A 77 -15.42 23.21 4.57
CA ARG A 77 -14.57 23.31 3.37
C ARG A 77 -13.12 22.89 3.66
N ARG A 78 -12.60 23.20 4.86
CA ARG A 78 -11.27 22.76 5.26
C ARG A 78 -11.20 21.29 5.62
N LYS A 79 -12.26 20.71 6.19
CA LYS A 79 -12.35 19.25 6.39
C LYS A 79 -12.20 18.49 5.07
N ILE A 80 -12.78 18.99 3.98
CA ILE A 80 -12.60 18.41 2.64
C ILE A 80 -11.13 18.50 2.18
N LEU A 81 -10.48 19.66 2.40
CA LEU A 81 -9.06 19.85 2.08
C LEU A 81 -8.14 18.92 2.90
N VAL A 82 -8.48 18.66 4.17
CA VAL A 82 -7.74 17.72 5.02
C VAL A 82 -7.87 16.29 4.48
N GLN A 83 -9.07 15.88 4.05
CA GLN A 83 -9.25 14.56 3.41
C GLN A 83 -8.45 14.46 2.10
N GLN A 84 -8.46 15.51 1.29
CA GLN A 84 -7.62 15.58 0.07
C GLN A 84 -6.13 15.49 0.40
N PHE A 85 -5.66 16.17 1.45
CA PHE A 85 -4.29 16.05 1.91
C PHE A 85 -3.92 14.61 2.32
N LEU A 86 -4.79 13.93 3.05
CA LEU A 86 -4.55 12.54 3.47
C LEU A 86 -4.50 11.58 2.28
N ASP A 87 -5.36 11.77 1.27
CA ASP A 87 -5.40 10.88 0.11
C ASP A 87 -4.34 11.21 -0.95
N GLU A 88 -4.03 12.49 -1.18
CA GLU A 88 -3.07 12.92 -2.21
C GLU A 88 -1.63 13.05 -1.70
N SER A 89 -1.42 13.62 -0.51
CA SER A 89 -0.07 13.85 0.02
C SER A 89 0.43 12.75 0.93
N LEU A 90 -0.44 12.19 1.79
CA LEU A 90 0.00 11.26 2.84
C LEU A 90 -0.26 9.78 2.51
N LYS A 91 -1.14 9.48 1.54
CA LYS A 91 -1.56 8.13 1.09
C LYS A 91 -1.72 7.14 2.27
N ALA A 92 -1.67 5.84 2.02
CA ALA A 92 -1.67 4.85 3.11
C ALA A 92 -0.27 4.71 3.73
N ASP A 93 0.77 4.80 2.89
CA ASP A 93 2.16 4.58 3.27
C ASP A 93 2.72 5.72 4.14
N GLY A 94 2.43 6.98 3.80
CA GLY A 94 2.87 8.14 4.59
C GLY A 94 2.17 8.21 5.94
N VAL A 95 0.88 7.86 6.01
CA VAL A 95 0.13 7.72 7.26
C VAL A 95 0.77 6.67 8.19
N PHE A 96 1.20 5.54 7.64
CA PHE A 96 1.90 4.51 8.39
C PHE A 96 3.28 4.98 8.87
N LEU A 97 4.06 5.59 7.98
CA LEU A 97 5.39 6.10 8.31
C LEU A 97 5.34 7.15 9.43
N LEU A 98 4.40 8.10 9.35
CA LEU A 98 4.18 9.11 10.39
C LEU A 98 3.82 8.49 11.73
N ARG A 99 3.00 7.43 11.74
CA ARG A 99 2.68 6.71 12.97
C ARG A 99 3.87 5.93 13.52
N LEU A 100 4.69 5.33 12.64
CA LEU A 100 5.91 4.65 13.05
C LEU A 100 6.89 5.64 13.69
N ILE A 101 7.05 6.82 13.10
CA ILE A 101 7.88 7.89 13.64
C ILE A 101 7.31 8.37 14.98
N ALA A 102 5.99 8.58 15.09
CA ALA A 102 5.37 8.97 16.36
C ALA A 102 5.64 7.95 17.49
N LEU A 103 5.61 6.66 17.18
CA LEU A 103 5.88 5.60 18.15
C LEU A 103 7.36 5.51 18.59
N ASN A 104 8.30 5.87 17.71
CA ASN A 104 9.73 5.71 17.97
C ASN A 104 10.43 7.01 18.40
N ALA A 105 9.99 8.16 17.89
CA ALA A 105 10.58 9.49 18.12
C ALA A 105 9.65 10.45 18.90
N GLY A 106 8.43 10.00 19.21
CA GLY A 106 7.45 10.77 19.98
C GLY A 106 6.55 11.67 19.12
N ASP A 107 5.46 12.12 19.73
CA ASP A 107 4.41 12.90 19.07
C ASP A 107 4.89 14.28 18.59
N ALA A 108 5.85 14.90 19.27
CA ALA A 108 6.34 16.23 18.93
C ALA A 108 7.02 16.26 17.54
N VAL A 109 7.90 15.29 17.28
CA VAL A 109 8.58 15.13 15.98
C VAL A 109 7.58 14.80 14.88
N ALA A 110 6.59 13.95 15.18
CA ALA A 110 5.53 13.63 14.22
C ALA A 110 4.68 14.85 13.86
N CYS A 111 4.32 15.71 14.84
CA CYS A 111 3.59 16.95 14.59
C CYS A 111 4.34 17.92 13.69
N GLU A 112 5.66 18.09 13.89
CA GLU A 112 6.49 18.92 13.03
C GLU A 112 6.49 18.40 11.58
N LEU A 113 6.60 17.08 11.41
CA LEU A 113 6.53 16.44 10.10
C LEU A 113 5.15 16.64 9.43
N VAL A 114 4.06 16.57 10.20
CA VAL A 114 2.71 16.87 9.70
C VAL A 114 2.61 18.33 9.26
N ASP A 115 3.17 19.28 10.01
CA ASP A 115 3.16 20.70 9.62
C ASP A 115 3.92 20.94 8.31
N LEU A 116 5.12 20.40 8.18
CA LEU A 116 5.93 20.52 6.97
C LEU A 116 5.19 19.97 5.74
N THR A 117 4.64 18.77 5.85
CA THR A 117 3.90 18.13 4.75
C THR A 117 2.59 18.85 4.44
N TRP A 118 1.87 19.36 5.44
CA TRP A 118 0.67 20.17 5.26
C TRP A 118 0.97 21.50 4.55
N ASN A 119 2.04 22.18 4.96
CA ASN A 119 2.46 23.44 4.34
C ASN A 119 2.89 23.23 2.89
N ASP A 120 3.60 22.16 2.59
CA ASP A 120 3.96 21.80 1.24
C ASP A 120 2.74 21.44 0.37
N PHE A 121 1.76 20.70 0.91
CA PHE A 121 0.49 20.45 0.23
C PHE A 121 -0.25 21.74 -0.10
N LYS A 122 -0.37 22.67 0.84
CA LYS A 122 -1.00 23.98 0.59
C LYS A 122 -0.29 24.76 -0.51
N ARG A 123 1.05 24.72 -0.57
CA ARG A 123 1.83 25.36 -1.65
C ARG A 123 1.53 24.74 -3.01
N ARG A 124 1.53 23.40 -3.10
CA ARG A 124 1.21 22.67 -4.33
C ARG A 124 -0.21 22.97 -4.80
N HIS A 125 -1.19 22.94 -3.88
CA HIS A 125 -2.58 23.22 -4.20
C HIS A 125 -2.82 24.69 -4.61
N ALA A 126 -2.07 25.64 -4.03
CA ALA A 126 -2.10 27.04 -4.44
C ALA A 126 -1.48 27.28 -5.83
N MET A 127 -0.46 26.51 -6.20
CA MET A 127 0.14 26.55 -7.54
C MET A 127 -0.83 26.00 -8.59
N ASP A 128 -1.46 24.84 -8.36
CA ASP A 128 -2.44 24.26 -9.31
C ASP A 128 -3.60 25.22 -9.60
N LEU A 129 -4.03 26.01 -8.60
CA LEU A 129 -5.05 27.04 -8.80
C LEU A 129 -4.62 28.18 -9.73
N ARG A 130 -3.31 28.46 -9.83
CA ARG A 130 -2.76 29.57 -10.64
C ARG A 130 -2.47 29.16 -12.08
N THR A 131 -2.15 27.89 -12.32
CA THR A 131 -1.70 27.41 -13.65
C THR A 131 -2.84 26.89 -14.53
N THR A 132 -4.06 26.72 -13.99
CA THR A 132 -5.17 26.11 -14.73
C THR A 132 -6.07 27.18 -15.38
N PRO A 133 -6.24 27.22 -16.72
CA PRO A 133 -7.17 28.14 -17.37
C PRO A 133 -8.63 27.87 -16.95
N PRO A 134 -9.49 28.90 -16.86
CA PRO A 134 -10.81 28.83 -16.22
C PRO A 134 -11.83 27.83 -16.84
N GLY A 135 -11.49 27.17 -17.95
CA GLY A 135 -12.38 26.24 -18.67
C GLY A 135 -12.14 24.75 -18.44
N SER A 136 -11.02 24.31 -17.85
CA SER A 136 -10.70 22.88 -17.70
C SER A 136 -10.97 22.33 -16.29
N ARG A 137 -11.86 22.98 -15.54
CA ARG A 137 -12.32 22.55 -14.19
C ARG A 137 -13.21 21.30 -14.27
N ARG A 138 -12.73 20.25 -14.94
CA ARG A 138 -13.34 18.92 -14.96
C ARG A 138 -12.67 18.10 -13.87
N SER A 139 -13.34 18.06 -12.72
CA SER A 139 -13.40 16.88 -11.85
C SER A 139 -12.06 16.16 -11.58
N ARG A 140 -11.27 16.68 -10.64
CA ARG A 140 -10.59 15.81 -9.67
C ARG A 140 -11.43 15.74 -8.39
N THR A 141 -12.69 15.38 -8.55
CA THR A 141 -13.47 14.76 -7.49
C THR A 141 -13.24 13.26 -7.68
N PRO A 142 -12.55 12.54 -6.77
CA PRO A 142 -12.71 11.11 -6.74
C PRO A 142 -14.18 10.84 -6.44
N ALA A 143 -14.84 10.18 -7.39
CA ALA A 143 -16.19 9.67 -7.24
C ALA A 143 -16.21 8.65 -6.08
N SER A 144 -16.43 9.11 -4.85
CA SER A 144 -16.86 8.23 -3.75
C SER A 144 -17.78 8.91 -2.74
N LEU A 145 -18.33 10.09 -3.04
CA LEU A 145 -19.25 10.82 -2.16
C LEU A 145 -20.74 10.63 -2.49
N SER A 146 -21.09 9.60 -3.29
CA SER A 146 -22.49 9.30 -3.64
C SER A 146 -23.04 7.98 -3.07
N GLY A 147 -22.30 7.28 -2.19
CA GLY A 147 -22.69 5.91 -1.79
C GLY A 147 -22.54 5.52 -0.33
N ARG A 148 -22.06 6.41 0.55
CA ARG A 148 -22.05 6.12 2.00
C ARG A 148 -22.52 7.34 2.79
N SER A 149 -23.83 7.42 2.94
CA SER A 149 -24.41 7.82 4.22
C SER A 149 -23.86 6.90 5.32
N ALA A 150 -22.68 7.22 5.81
CA ALA A 150 -22.26 6.85 7.14
C ALA A 150 -22.15 8.17 7.89
N ILE A 151 -23.26 8.50 8.53
CA ILE A 151 -23.41 9.47 9.59
C ILE A 151 -22.15 9.39 10.45
N ILE A 152 -21.33 10.44 10.42
CA ILE A 152 -20.28 10.61 11.40
C ILE A 152 -20.82 11.65 12.38
N ASP A 153 -21.57 11.14 13.36
CA ASP A 153 -21.75 11.80 14.63
C ASP A 153 -20.38 11.85 15.32
N TYR A 154 -19.77 13.03 15.31
CA TYR A 154 -18.70 13.38 16.25
C TYR A 154 -19.34 14.21 17.36
N SER A 155 -19.85 13.52 18.39
CA SER A 155 -20.28 14.07 19.67
C SER A 155 -19.70 13.21 20.80
N SER A 156 -19.12 13.91 21.78
CA SER A 156 -18.41 13.45 23.00
C SER A 156 -16.99 12.94 22.86
#